data_AF-A0A7V9GB92-F1
#
_entry.id   AF-A0A7V9GB92-F1
#
_cell.length_a   1.000
_cell.length_b   1.000
_cell.length_c   1.000
_cell.angle_alpha   90.00
_cell.angle_beta   90.00
_cell.angle_gamma   90.00
#
_symmetry.space_group_name_H-M   'P 1'
#
loop_
_entity.id
_entity.type
_entity.pdbx_description
1 polymer ?
#
loop_
_entity_poly.entity_id
_entity_poly.type
_entity_poly.pdbx_seq_one_letter_code
_entity_poly.pdbx_strand_id
1 'polypeptide(L)'
;MVAVLALAFSFYQTYFRREKCGEGQACSTKPIGRFNQIILWAAIVAIAGFAFFPYYSGNIVSALDKPQPTADVSQAAEQPPTDTENAAVEAENQTRKTIVIAVEGMTCEGCASHLGIKLKKIEGVMSAEASYPKKSVTVGYNSKQVRIERIRQGIRDAGYKLK
;
A
#
# COMPACT_ATOMS: atom_id res chain seq x y z
N MET A 1 -12.74 34.63 -10.89
CA MET A 1 -14.16 34.59 -11.34
C MET A 1 -14.38 33.52 -12.43
N VAL A 2 -13.75 33.64 -13.60
CA VAL A 2 -13.96 32.73 -14.76
C VAL A 2 -13.80 31.24 -14.42
N ALA A 3 -12.75 30.84 -13.68
CA ALA A 3 -12.55 29.45 -13.28
C ALA A 3 -13.70 28.87 -12.42
N VAL A 4 -14.30 29.69 -11.55
CA VAL A 4 -15.43 29.27 -10.71
C VAL A 4 -16.68 29.07 -11.58
N LEU A 5 -16.90 29.95 -12.56
CA LEU A 5 -17.99 29.79 -13.53
C LEU A 5 -17.79 28.55 -14.43
N ALA A 6 -16.56 28.26 -14.86
CA ALA A 6 -16.24 27.08 -15.67
C ALA A 6 -16.43 25.76 -14.89
N LEU A 7 -16.05 25.74 -13.60
CA LEU A 7 -16.29 24.58 -12.73
C LEU A 7 -17.78 24.44 -12.40
N ALA A 8 -18.48 25.53 -12.09
CA ALA A 8 -19.93 25.50 -11.87
C ALA A 8 -20.69 25.02 -13.12
N PHE A 9 -20.31 25.48 -14.31
CA PHE A 9 -20.92 25.07 -15.58
C PHE A 9 -20.61 23.60 -15.92
N SER A 10 -19.37 23.14 -15.70
CA SER A 10 -18.98 21.74 -15.89
C SER A 10 -19.70 20.81 -14.91
N PHE A 11 -19.80 21.20 -13.64
CA PHE A 11 -20.53 20.46 -12.61
C PHE A 11 -22.04 20.44 -12.90
N TYR A 12 -22.61 21.56 -13.35
CA TYR A 12 -23.99 21.66 -13.78
C TYR A 12 -24.27 20.75 -14.99
N GLN A 13 -23.43 20.78 -16.04
CA GLN A 13 -23.59 19.86 -17.17
C GLN A 13 -23.50 18.39 -16.73
N THR A 14 -22.54 18.04 -15.89
CA THR A 14 -22.32 16.65 -15.43
C THR A 14 -23.43 16.15 -14.51
N TYR A 15 -23.96 17.01 -13.63
CA TYR A 15 -24.96 16.61 -12.63
C TYR A 15 -26.40 16.70 -13.15
N PHE A 16 -26.72 17.70 -13.99
CA PHE A 16 -28.07 17.91 -14.51
C PHE A 16 -28.36 17.22 -15.85
N ARG A 17 -27.36 16.84 -16.66
CA ARG A 17 -27.57 15.85 -17.75
C ARG A 17 -27.56 14.43 -17.18
N ARG A 18 -28.59 14.11 -16.39
CA ARG A 18 -28.99 12.71 -16.23
C ARG A 18 -29.49 12.23 -17.59
N GLU A 19 -28.80 11.24 -18.16
CA GLU A 19 -29.22 10.61 -19.41
C GLU A 19 -30.64 10.07 -19.25
N LYS A 20 -31.49 10.32 -20.24
CA LYS A 20 -32.82 9.71 -20.29
C LYS A 20 -32.60 8.24 -20.60
N CYS A 21 -32.76 7.37 -19.58
CA CYS A 21 -32.62 5.93 -19.77
C CYS A 21 -33.51 5.46 -20.92
N GLY A 22 -32.92 4.81 -21.93
CA GLY A 22 -33.65 4.31 -23.09
C GLY A 22 -34.64 3.22 -22.73
N GLU A 23 -35.69 3.07 -23.53
CA GLU A 23 -36.72 2.07 -23.32
C GLU A 23 -36.11 0.65 -23.36
N GLY A 24 -36.17 -0.06 -22.23
CA GLY A 24 -35.73 -1.46 -22.11
C GLY A 24 -34.53 -1.73 -21.18
N GLN A 25 -33.86 -0.72 -20.62
CA GLN A 25 -32.78 -0.94 -19.63
C GLN A 25 -33.16 -0.50 -18.21
N ALA A 26 -33.00 -1.42 -17.25
CA ALA A 26 -33.37 -1.21 -15.86
C ALA A 26 -32.38 -0.29 -15.14
N CYS A 27 -32.60 1.02 -15.21
CA CYS A 27 -32.00 2.03 -14.34
C CYS A 27 -32.48 1.91 -12.88
N SER A 28 -32.19 0.76 -12.23
CA SER A 28 -32.43 0.54 -10.81
C SER A 28 -31.20 0.99 -10.01
N THR A 29 -31.00 2.30 -9.87
CA THR A 29 -30.16 2.81 -8.79
C THR A 29 -30.90 2.56 -7.49
N LYS A 30 -30.63 1.40 -6.87
CA LYS A 30 -31.20 0.96 -5.60
C LYS A 30 -31.23 2.13 -4.61
N PRO A 31 -32.37 2.47 -3.99
CA PRO A 31 -32.46 3.61 -3.10
C PRO A 31 -31.40 3.48 -2.01
N ILE A 32 -30.62 4.54 -1.82
CA ILE A 32 -29.46 4.55 -0.93
C ILE A 32 -29.96 4.27 0.49
N GLY A 33 -29.70 3.06 0.98
CA GLY A 33 -30.14 2.63 2.31
C GLY A 33 -29.48 3.47 3.41
N ARG A 34 -30.17 3.64 4.54
CA ARG A 34 -29.74 4.49 5.66
C ARG A 34 -28.33 4.19 6.18
N PHE A 35 -27.84 2.97 5.97
CA PHE A 35 -26.46 2.58 6.26
C PHE A 35 -25.40 3.42 5.53
N ASN A 36 -25.60 3.72 4.24
CA ASN A 36 -24.65 4.57 3.49
C ASN A 36 -24.71 6.04 3.94
N GLN A 37 -25.87 6.49 4.44
CA GLN A 37 -26.00 7.81 5.04
C GLN A 37 -25.19 7.88 6.35
N ILE A 38 -25.22 6.84 7.18
CA ILE A 38 -24.37 6.74 8.39
C ILE A 38 -22.88 6.75 8.04
N ILE A 39 -22.46 6.02 7.00
CA ILE A 39 -21.06 6.04 6.52
C ILE A 39 -20.63 7.46 6.10
N LEU A 40 -21.48 8.19 5.37
CA LEU A 40 -21.23 9.58 4.98
C LEU A 40 -21.05 10.51 6.19
N TRP A 41 -21.94 10.41 7.19
CA TRP A 41 -21.81 11.20 8.43
C TRP A 41 -20.55 10.81 9.23
N ALA A 42 -20.24 9.52 9.34
CA ALA A 42 -19.04 9.04 10.02
C ALA A 42 -17.75 9.51 9.33
N ALA A 43 -17.71 9.53 8.00
CA ALA A 43 -16.57 10.06 7.24
C ALA A 43 -16.38 11.57 7.48
N ILE A 44 -17.46 12.36 7.51
CA ILE A 44 -17.40 13.79 7.83
C ILE A 44 -16.87 14.02 9.24
N VAL A 45 -17.36 13.27 10.24
CA VAL A 45 -16.89 13.36 11.63
C VAL A 45 -15.42 12.93 11.76
N ALA A 46 -15.00 11.87 11.07
CA ALA A 46 -13.60 11.43 11.08
C ALA A 46 -12.66 12.47 10.46
N ILE A 47 -13.02 13.05 9.31
CA ILE A 47 -12.24 14.12 8.65
C ILE A 47 -12.19 15.37 9.54
N ALA A 48 -13.31 15.77 10.14
CA ALA A 48 -13.35 16.88 11.08
C ALA A 48 -12.45 16.62 12.31
N GLY A 49 -12.56 15.45 12.93
CA GLY A 49 -11.71 15.06 14.05
C GLY A 49 -10.22 15.09 13.70
N PHE A 50 -9.84 14.60 12.52
CA PHE A 50 -8.46 14.64 12.03
C PHE A 50 -7.99 16.07 11.68
N ALA A 51 -8.89 16.96 11.25
CA ALA A 51 -8.60 18.37 10.97
C ALA A 51 -8.57 19.26 12.24
N PHE A 52 -9.25 18.86 13.31
CA PHE A 52 -9.08 19.44 14.65
C PHE A 52 -7.84 18.89 15.37
N PHE A 53 -7.35 17.71 14.99
CA PHE A 53 -6.14 17.09 15.56
C PHE A 53 -4.86 17.94 15.51
N PRO A 54 -4.50 18.67 14.41
CA PRO A 54 -3.36 19.59 14.42
C PRO A 54 -3.48 20.75 15.42
N TYR A 55 -4.69 21.05 15.91
CA TYR A 55 -4.92 22.03 16.98
C TYR A 55 -4.92 21.41 18.39
N TYR A 56 -5.02 20.08 18.51
CA TYR A 56 -4.99 19.34 19.76
C TYR A 56 -3.63 18.64 20.03
N SER A 57 -2.75 18.57 19.02
CA SER A 57 -1.40 18.02 19.13
C SER A 57 -0.39 18.94 19.83
N GLY A 58 -0.80 20.11 20.33
CA GLY A 58 0.08 21.05 21.05
C GLY A 58 0.79 20.45 22.27
N ASN A 59 0.14 19.53 22.98
CA ASN A 59 0.73 18.81 24.12
C ASN A 59 1.59 17.60 23.70
N ILE A 60 1.53 17.17 22.44
CA ILE A 60 2.20 15.96 21.94
C ILE A 60 3.49 16.33 21.20
N VAL A 61 3.51 17.45 20.46
CA VAL A 61 4.71 17.95 19.77
C VAL A 61 5.84 18.26 20.76
N SER A 62 5.54 18.89 21.90
CA SER A 62 6.54 19.16 22.95
C SER A 62 7.12 17.91 23.63
N ALA A 63 6.48 16.74 23.46
CA ALA A 63 7.00 15.44 23.92
C ALA A 63 7.70 14.64 22.80
N LEU A 64 7.55 15.08 21.54
CA LEU A 64 8.13 14.48 20.34
C LEU A 64 9.20 15.36 19.69
N ASP A 65 9.62 16.45 20.34
CA ASP A 65 10.88 17.15 20.03
C ASP A 65 12.09 16.36 20.57
N LYS A 66 12.19 15.10 20.13
CA LYS A 66 13.47 14.42 19.92
C LYS A 66 13.58 14.21 18.41
N PRO A 67 14.57 14.83 17.74
CA PRO A 67 14.56 14.94 16.29
C PRO A 67 14.70 13.57 15.63
N GLN A 68 13.77 13.22 14.73
CA GLN A 68 14.01 12.14 13.77
C GLN A 68 14.74 12.70 12.53
N PRO A 69 15.93 12.18 12.18
CA PRO A 69 16.74 12.76 11.11
C PRO A 69 16.10 12.68 9.73
N THR A 70 16.16 13.80 9.02
CA THR A 70 15.90 13.90 7.58
C THR A 70 16.96 13.13 6.80
N ALA A 71 16.54 12.32 5.83
CA ALA A 71 17.43 11.72 4.85
C ALA A 71 17.78 12.72 3.73
N ASP A 72 18.58 13.74 4.06
CA ASP A 72 19.41 14.47 3.09
C ASP A 72 20.69 14.98 3.80
N VAL A 73 21.76 15.19 3.03
CA VAL A 73 23.15 14.98 3.49
C VAL A 73 23.81 16.22 4.10
N SER A 74 24.31 16.10 5.35
CA SER A 74 25.61 16.69 5.74
C SER A 74 26.17 16.19 7.07
N GLN A 75 27.49 15.99 7.07
CA GLN A 75 28.40 15.66 8.18
C GLN A 75 28.34 14.24 8.75
N ALA A 76 29.53 13.62 8.85
CA ALA A 76 29.75 12.26 9.31
C ALA A 76 30.75 12.25 10.48
N ALA A 77 30.44 11.51 11.55
CA ALA A 77 31.36 10.79 12.44
C ALA A 77 30.57 10.09 13.58
N GLU A 78 31.07 8.94 14.03
CA GLU A 78 30.75 8.17 15.25
C GLU A 78 29.32 7.65 15.57
N GLN A 79 29.27 6.35 15.88
CA GLN A 79 28.24 5.63 16.66
C GLN A 79 28.70 5.52 18.14
N PRO A 80 28.10 4.66 19.00
CA PRO A 80 26.82 4.72 19.73
C PRO A 80 27.05 4.88 21.27
N PRO A 81 26.04 4.72 22.16
CA PRO A 81 25.66 3.39 22.72
C PRO A 81 24.11 3.23 22.81
N THR A 82 23.47 2.04 22.71
CA THR A 82 23.40 0.90 23.69
C THR A 82 23.09 1.34 25.13
N ASP A 83 22.36 0.60 25.98
CA ASP A 83 21.83 -0.78 25.93
C ASP A 83 20.28 -0.77 26.11
N THR A 84 19.49 -1.83 26.36
CA THR A 84 19.66 -3.29 26.52
C THR A 84 18.43 -3.99 25.91
N GLU A 85 18.62 -4.93 24.97
CA GLU A 85 17.88 -6.21 24.77
C GLU A 85 18.40 -6.94 23.50
N ASN A 86 19.73 -6.95 23.30
CA ASN A 86 20.36 -7.53 22.11
C ASN A 86 21.20 -8.76 22.47
N ALA A 87 20.54 -9.83 22.92
CA ALA A 87 21.16 -11.15 23.12
C ALA A 87 20.54 -12.27 22.26
N ALA A 88 19.45 -11.98 21.54
CA ALA A 88 18.75 -12.94 20.65
C ALA A 88 18.75 -12.53 19.16
N VAL A 89 19.13 -11.29 18.83
CA VAL A 89 18.90 -10.69 17.50
C VAL A 89 20.00 -11.03 16.48
N GLU A 90 21.18 -11.47 16.93
CA GLU A 90 22.34 -11.72 16.05
C GLU A 90 22.21 -13.01 15.23
N ALA A 91 21.50 -14.02 15.73
CA ALA A 91 21.25 -15.29 15.02
C ALA A 91 20.16 -15.18 13.93
N GLU A 92 19.32 -14.13 14.00
CA GLU A 92 18.20 -13.86 13.09
C GLU A 92 18.69 -13.24 11.77
N ASN A 93 19.53 -12.20 11.85
CA ASN A 93 19.87 -11.36 10.69
C ASN A 93 20.67 -12.12 9.61
N GLN A 94 21.55 -13.04 10.01
CA GLN A 94 22.31 -13.89 9.08
C GLN A 94 21.43 -14.80 8.19
N THR A 95 20.16 -14.98 8.55
CA THR A 95 19.26 -15.95 7.88
C THR A 95 18.35 -15.31 6.85
N ARG A 96 18.08 -14.01 6.95
CA ARG A 96 17.26 -13.27 5.99
C ARG A 96 18.05 -13.02 4.72
N LYS A 97 17.49 -13.44 3.59
CA LYS A 97 18.06 -13.20 2.25
C LYS A 97 16.99 -12.58 1.36
N THR A 98 17.42 -11.66 0.52
CA THR A 98 16.56 -11.05 -0.50
C THR A 98 17.03 -11.50 -1.87
N ILE A 99 16.11 -11.94 -2.72
CA ILE A 99 16.36 -12.29 -4.11
C ILE A 99 15.43 -11.52 -5.03
N VAL A 100 15.92 -11.19 -6.21
CA VAL A 100 15.12 -10.65 -7.32
C VAL A 100 15.05 -11.72 -8.39
N ILE A 101 13.85 -12.04 -8.85
CA ILE A 101 13.57 -13.08 -9.84
C ILE A 101 12.87 -12.42 -11.03
N ALA A 102 13.35 -12.66 -12.25
CA ALA A 102 12.66 -12.24 -13.47
C ALA A 102 11.49 -13.18 -13.77
N VAL A 103 10.33 -12.60 -14.10
CA VAL A 103 9.06 -13.33 -14.27
C VAL A 103 8.39 -12.90 -15.57
N GLU A 104 8.10 -13.89 -16.42
CA GLU A 104 7.39 -13.72 -17.69
C GLU A 104 5.91 -14.12 -17.53
N GLY A 105 5.02 -13.42 -18.24
CA GLY A 105 3.57 -13.63 -18.19
C GLY A 105 2.80 -12.67 -17.28
N MET A 106 3.47 -11.78 -16.53
CA MET A 106 2.78 -10.65 -15.88
C MET A 106 2.36 -9.64 -16.94
N THR A 107 1.04 -9.53 -17.19
CA THR A 107 0.44 -8.64 -18.20
C THR A 107 -0.27 -7.42 -17.60
N CYS A 108 -0.38 -7.35 -16.27
CA CYS A 108 -1.10 -6.30 -15.57
C CYS A 108 -0.57 -6.09 -14.14
N GLU A 109 -0.82 -4.91 -13.55
CA GLU A 109 -0.40 -4.63 -12.17
C GLU A 109 -1.07 -5.58 -11.16
N GLY A 110 -2.38 -5.80 -11.27
CA GLY A 110 -3.10 -6.76 -10.41
C GLY A 110 -2.61 -8.20 -10.55
N CYS A 111 -2.01 -8.56 -11.69
CA CYS A 111 -1.39 -9.85 -11.96
C CYS A 111 -0.12 -9.99 -11.10
N ALA A 112 0.69 -8.93 -11.05
CA ALA A 112 1.85 -8.82 -10.16
C ALA A 112 1.43 -8.83 -8.68
N SER A 113 0.43 -8.02 -8.28
CA SER A 113 -0.06 -8.01 -6.89
C SER A 113 -0.55 -9.39 -6.44
N HIS A 114 -1.29 -10.13 -7.29
CA HIS A 114 -1.73 -11.49 -6.99
C HIS A 114 -0.55 -12.46 -6.82
N LEU A 115 0.49 -12.36 -7.65
CA LEU A 115 1.72 -13.14 -7.48
C LEU A 115 2.41 -12.83 -6.14
N GLY A 116 2.56 -11.56 -5.77
CA GLY A 116 3.13 -11.15 -4.47
C GLY A 116 2.34 -11.73 -3.28
N ILE A 117 1.00 -11.67 -3.34
CA ILE A 117 0.11 -12.26 -2.32
C ILE A 117 0.27 -13.78 -2.25
N LYS A 118 0.42 -14.48 -3.38
CA LYS A 118 0.65 -15.94 -3.42
C LYS A 118 1.99 -16.31 -2.78
N LEU A 119 3.05 -15.55 -3.04
CA LEU A 119 4.37 -15.81 -2.47
C LEU A 119 4.45 -15.50 -0.97
N LYS A 120 3.76 -14.45 -0.48
CA LYS A 120 3.62 -14.16 0.97
C LYS A 120 2.92 -15.27 1.77
N LYS A 121 2.23 -16.22 1.12
CA LYS A 121 1.62 -17.40 1.76
C LYS A 121 2.56 -18.60 1.90
N ILE A 122 3.78 -18.53 1.37
CA ILE A 122 4.78 -19.58 1.52
C ILE A 122 5.46 -19.38 2.87
N GLU A 123 5.45 -20.41 3.72
CA GLU A 123 6.15 -20.40 5.00
C GLU A 123 7.64 -20.04 4.82
N GLY A 124 8.13 -19.13 5.67
CA GLY A 124 9.49 -18.58 5.58
C GLY A 124 9.67 -17.42 4.59
N VAL A 125 8.66 -17.01 3.83
CA VAL A 125 8.68 -15.73 3.09
C VAL A 125 8.25 -14.60 4.03
N MET A 126 9.12 -13.59 4.17
CA MET A 126 8.89 -12.43 5.03
C MET A 126 8.34 -11.23 4.25
N SER A 127 8.76 -11.09 2.99
CA SER A 127 8.26 -10.07 2.07
C SER A 127 8.27 -10.59 0.63
N ALA A 128 7.30 -10.17 -0.17
CA ALA A 128 7.29 -10.40 -1.61
C ALA A 128 6.60 -9.23 -2.31
N GLU A 129 7.32 -8.58 -3.22
CA GLU A 129 6.86 -7.41 -3.94
C GLU A 129 7.13 -7.60 -5.43
N ALA A 130 6.08 -7.64 -6.24
CA ALA A 130 6.15 -7.92 -7.66
C ALA A 130 5.90 -6.64 -8.45
N SER A 131 6.73 -6.39 -9.47
CA SER A 131 6.66 -5.20 -10.30
C SER A 131 6.38 -5.59 -11.74
N TYR A 132 5.19 -5.25 -12.23
CA TYR A 132 4.82 -5.39 -13.64
C TYR A 132 5.76 -4.65 -14.59
N PRO A 133 6.08 -3.34 -14.42
CA PRO A 133 6.95 -2.62 -15.37
C PRO A 133 8.38 -3.17 -15.41
N LYS A 134 8.91 -3.68 -14.29
CA LYS A 134 10.25 -4.30 -14.23
C LYS A 134 10.26 -5.78 -14.61
N LYS A 135 9.09 -6.42 -14.80
CA LYS A 135 8.92 -7.86 -15.06
C LYS A 135 9.67 -8.74 -14.06
N SER A 136 9.66 -8.33 -12.79
CA SER A 136 10.46 -8.95 -11.73
C SER A 136 9.72 -9.00 -10.39
N VAL A 137 10.04 -9.98 -9.56
CA VAL A 137 9.58 -10.06 -8.17
C VAL A 137 10.75 -10.08 -7.20
N THR A 138 10.70 -9.23 -6.19
CA THR A 138 11.65 -9.16 -5.08
C THR A 138 11.07 -9.93 -3.89
N VAL A 139 11.78 -10.93 -3.38
CA VAL A 139 11.33 -11.78 -2.28
C VAL A 139 12.37 -11.78 -1.16
N GLY A 140 11.98 -11.30 0.03
CA GLY A 140 12.74 -11.46 1.27
C GLY A 140 12.27 -12.72 2.00
N TYR A 141 13.18 -13.64 2.31
CA TYR A 141 12.87 -14.94 2.90
C TYR A 141 13.92 -15.38 3.92
N ASN A 142 13.52 -16.26 4.84
CA ASN A 142 14.43 -16.91 5.77
C ASN A 142 15.05 -18.15 5.11
N SER A 143 16.35 -18.11 4.84
CA SER A 143 17.09 -19.18 4.18
C SER A 143 17.30 -20.45 5.01
N LYS A 144 16.98 -20.45 6.32
CA LYS A 144 16.85 -21.68 7.13
C LYS A 144 15.48 -22.35 6.95
N GLN A 145 14.43 -21.58 6.62
CA GLN A 145 13.05 -22.07 6.53
C GLN A 145 12.63 -22.43 5.09
N VAL A 146 13.05 -21.65 4.08
CA VAL A 146 12.64 -21.87 2.69
C VAL A 146 13.82 -21.74 1.72
N ARG A 147 13.86 -22.63 0.71
CA ARG A 147 14.85 -22.62 -0.38
C ARG A 147 14.33 -21.87 -1.60
N ILE A 148 15.25 -21.33 -2.40
CA ILE A 148 14.96 -20.58 -3.64
C ILE A 148 14.11 -21.42 -4.60
N GLU A 149 14.33 -22.73 -4.65
CA GLU A 149 13.63 -23.69 -5.51
C GLU A 149 12.14 -23.76 -5.18
N ARG A 150 11.77 -23.60 -3.89
CA ARG A 150 10.38 -23.58 -3.44
C ARG A 150 9.68 -22.27 -3.81
N ILE A 151 10.40 -21.14 -3.73
CA ILE A 151 9.92 -19.84 -4.20
C ILE A 151 9.69 -19.88 -5.71
N ARG A 152 10.68 -20.39 -6.48
CA ARG A 152 10.56 -20.63 -7.93
C ARG A 152 9.40 -21.56 -8.27
N GLN A 153 9.15 -22.60 -7.47
CA GLN A 153 7.99 -23.48 -7.64
C GLN A 153 6.68 -22.71 -7.43
N GLY A 154 6.55 -21.93 -6.35
CA GLY A 154 5.37 -21.11 -6.10
C GLY A 154 5.05 -20.11 -7.22
N ILE A 155 6.07 -19.58 -7.93
CA ILE A 155 5.88 -18.74 -9.12
C ILE A 155 5.28 -19.55 -10.29
N ARG A 156 5.75 -20.79 -10.51
CA ARG A 156 5.20 -21.69 -11.54
C ARG A 156 3.79 -22.19 -11.19
N ASP A 157 3.54 -22.54 -9.93
CA ASP A 157 2.24 -22.97 -9.42
C ASP A 157 1.19 -21.83 -9.51
N ALA A 158 1.64 -20.57 -9.50
CA ALA A 158 0.82 -19.39 -9.78
C ALA A 158 0.59 -19.13 -11.29
N GLY A 159 1.13 -19.96 -12.19
CA GLY A 159 0.93 -19.89 -13.64
C GLY A 159 1.97 -19.07 -14.42
N TYR A 160 3.05 -18.60 -13.78
CA TYR A 160 4.04 -17.74 -14.42
C TYR A 160 5.31 -18.48 -14.82
N LYS A 161 6.00 -17.94 -15.83
CA LYS A 161 7.30 -18.46 -16.29
C LYS A 161 8.45 -17.67 -15.67
N LEU A 162 9.59 -18.33 -15.51
CA LEU A 162 10.82 -17.76 -14.96
C LEU A 162 11.81 -17.54 -16.09
N LYS A 163 12.63 -16.50 -15.99
CA LYS A 163 13.74 -16.20 -16.90
C LYS A 163 15.07 -16.34 -16.16
#